data_AF-A0A812T2N7-F1
#
_entry.id   AF-A0A812T2N7-F1
#
_cell.length_a   1.000
_cell.length_b   1.000
_cell.length_c   1.000
_cell.angle_alpha   90.00
_cell.angle_beta   90.00
_cell.angle_gamma   90.00
#
_symmetry.space_group_name_H-M   'P 1'
#
loop_
_entity.id
_entity.type
_entity.pdbx_description
1 polymer ?
#
loop_
_entity_poly.entity_id
_entity_poly.type
_entity_poly.pdbx_seq_one_letter_code
_entity_poly.pdbx_strand_id
1 'polypeptide(L)'
;MLRIWRVSGQELPPLNMEDEKIRSVRDLKRSLRSLHGFPLCMQQLLHDGNPLDNTTQLDAAMDLQLVLLPLATADQKFEAGKELLKACGSGDLETARFLLEAGVDKDFRNPDGGETPLLRAVEDDGHVHIVQLLLKAGAHANRSDYFGEAPLMYAARNGHVEIAQLLLEAGADKNLENNEGETALMIAAGNPEMQELLANA
;
A
#
# COMPACT_ATOMS: atom_id res chain seq x y z
N MET A 1 17.44 14.14 21.72
CA MET A 1 16.81 14.11 20.39
C MET A 1 17.69 13.26 19.50
N LEU A 2 17.10 12.33 18.75
CA LEU A 2 17.87 11.46 17.87
C LEU A 2 18.21 12.21 16.58
N ARG A 3 19.46 12.11 16.12
CA ARG A 3 19.89 12.71 14.86
C ARG A 3 19.98 11.64 13.79
N ILE A 4 19.34 11.89 12.65
CA ILE A 4 19.22 10.92 11.57
C ILE A 4 19.67 11.59 10.27
N TRP A 5 20.63 10.96 9.61
CA TRP A 5 21.26 11.47 8.42
C TRP A 5 20.93 10.59 7.24
N ARG A 6 20.52 11.17 6.12
CA ARG A 6 20.50 10.47 4.84
C ARG A 6 21.93 10.26 4.37
N VAL A 7 22.16 9.21 3.58
CA VAL A 7 23.47 8.96 2.92
C VAL A 7 23.95 10.13 2.04
N SER A 8 23.03 11.00 1.61
CA SER A 8 23.36 12.25 0.91
C SER A 8 23.99 13.33 1.79
N GLY A 9 24.09 13.11 3.11
CA GLY A 9 24.54 14.11 4.10
C GLY A 9 23.43 15.06 4.57
N GLN A 10 22.19 14.87 4.10
CA GLN A 10 21.04 15.66 4.57
C GLN A 10 20.58 15.14 5.94
N GLU A 11 20.56 16.02 6.96
CA GLU A 11 19.94 15.73 8.25
C GLU A 11 18.41 15.77 8.11
N LEU A 12 17.73 14.74 8.60
CA LEU A 12 16.27 14.74 8.75
C LEU A 12 15.89 15.57 9.98
N PRO A 13 14.67 16.13 10.04
CA PRO A 13 14.19 16.81 11.24
C PRO A 13 14.42 15.94 12.49
N PRO A 14 15.01 16.50 13.56
CA PRO A 14 15.34 15.71 14.74
C PRO A 14 14.06 15.17 15.37
N LEU A 15 14.05 13.87 15.66
CA LEU A 15 12.90 13.20 16.26
C LEU A 15 13.02 13.22 17.78
N ASN A 16 11.92 13.60 18.45
CA ASN A 16 11.86 13.57 19.90
C ASN A 16 11.43 12.18 20.39
N MET A 17 12.38 11.48 21.01
CA MET A 17 12.21 10.10 21.49
C MET A 17 11.09 9.97 22.54
N GLU A 18 10.89 11.01 23.36
CA GLU A 18 9.90 11.01 24.44
C GLU A 18 8.48 11.22 23.92
N ASP A 19 8.30 12.14 22.97
CA ASP A 19 6.99 12.45 22.39
C ASP A 19 6.48 11.30 21.50
N GLU A 20 7.37 10.65 20.76
CA GLU A 20 7.02 9.62 19.78
C GLU A 20 7.12 8.18 20.31
N LYS A 21 7.46 8.00 21.60
CA LYS A 21 7.68 6.69 22.24
C LYS A 21 8.69 5.80 21.48
N ILE A 22 9.69 6.40 20.85
CA ILE A 22 10.71 5.66 20.10
C ILE A 22 11.70 5.06 21.10
N ARG A 23 11.78 3.72 21.16
CA ARG A 23 12.72 3.00 22.06
C ARG A 23 13.62 2.02 21.32
N SER A 24 13.18 1.56 20.15
CA SER A 24 13.91 0.58 19.34
C SER A 24 14.04 1.04 17.90
N VAL A 25 14.98 0.44 17.17
CA VAL A 25 15.11 0.60 15.71
C VAL A 25 13.78 0.34 15.01
N ARG A 26 13.01 -0.66 15.45
CA ARG A 26 11.69 -0.94 14.87
C ARG A 26 10.73 0.23 15.03
N ASP A 27 10.70 0.86 16.19
CA ASP A 27 9.80 2.00 16.45
C ASP A 27 10.24 3.21 15.63
N LEU A 28 11.55 3.44 15.54
CA LEU A 28 12.09 4.51 14.73
C LEU A 28 11.75 4.30 13.25
N LYS A 29 11.93 3.09 12.71
CA LYS A 29 11.58 2.81 11.32
C LYS A 29 10.10 3.05 11.03
N ARG A 30 9.21 2.75 12.00
CA ARG A 30 7.78 3.07 11.90
C ARG A 30 7.52 4.57 11.94
N SER A 31 8.21 5.33 12.79
CA SER A 31 8.09 6.79 12.82
C SER A 31 8.57 7.40 11.50
N LEU A 32 9.73 6.97 10.98
CA LEU A 32 10.25 7.39 9.68
C LEU A 32 9.27 7.07 8.53
N ARG A 33 8.57 5.93 8.59
CA ARG A 33 7.46 5.65 7.64
C ARG A 33 6.33 6.66 7.80
N SER A 34 5.85 6.89 9.02
CA SER A 34 4.71 7.77 9.28
C SER A 34 4.98 9.24 8.93
N LEU A 35 6.20 9.72 9.15
CA LEU A 35 6.55 11.14 8.99
C LEU A 35 7.10 11.47 7.60
N HIS A 36 7.74 10.50 6.94
CA HIS A 36 8.44 10.72 5.68
C HIS A 36 8.03 9.78 4.55
N GLY A 37 7.11 8.84 4.79
CA GLY A 37 6.64 7.88 3.79
C GLY A 37 7.65 6.79 3.45
N PHE A 38 8.78 6.68 4.17
CA PHE A 38 9.81 5.69 3.88
C PHE A 38 9.32 4.27 4.21
N PRO A 39 9.27 3.31 3.27
CA PRO A 39 8.80 1.96 3.57
C PRO A 39 9.76 1.20 4.47
N LEU A 40 9.25 0.44 5.43
CA LEU A 40 10.05 -0.30 6.39
C LEU A 40 11.05 -1.24 5.72
N CYS A 41 10.63 -1.92 4.65
CA CYS A 41 11.46 -2.91 3.94
C CYS A 41 12.69 -2.29 3.29
N MET A 42 12.67 -0.99 2.99
CA MET A 42 13.78 -0.27 2.37
C MET A 42 14.70 0.40 3.38
N GLN A 43 14.25 0.59 4.62
CA GLN A 43 15.02 1.31 5.63
C GLN A 43 16.11 0.42 6.25
N GLN A 44 17.37 0.79 6.05
CA GLN A 44 18.51 0.31 6.82
C GLN A 44 19.04 1.46 7.69
N LEU A 45 19.03 1.25 9.01
CA LEU A 45 19.68 2.17 9.94
C LEU A 45 21.09 1.66 10.25
N LEU A 46 22.04 2.58 10.32
CA LEU A 46 23.42 2.30 10.68
C LEU A 46 23.87 3.20 11.82
N HIS A 47 24.71 2.67 12.69
CA HIS A 47 25.45 3.43 13.70
C HIS A 47 26.93 3.15 13.53
N ASP A 48 27.74 4.20 13.37
CA ASP A 48 29.16 4.11 13.04
C ASP A 48 29.47 3.18 11.86
N GLY A 49 28.59 3.20 10.85
CA GLY A 49 28.70 2.37 9.64
C GLY A 49 28.26 0.91 9.82
N ASN A 50 27.80 0.50 11.00
CA ASN A 50 27.33 -0.86 11.24
C ASN A 50 25.79 -0.94 11.15
N PRO A 51 25.22 -1.90 10.42
CA PRO A 51 23.77 -2.06 10.30
C PRO A 51 23.17 -2.46 11.65
N LEU A 52 22.10 -1.78 12.04
CA LEU A 52 21.35 -2.10 13.25
C LEU A 52 20.21 -3.07 12.97
N ASP A 53 20.00 -4.01 13.89
CA ASP A 53 18.84 -4.90 13.85
C ASP A 53 17.59 -4.18 14.41
N ASN A 54 16.41 -4.74 14.13
CA ASN A 54 15.14 -4.16 14.58
C ASN A 54 14.93 -4.23 16.11
N THR A 55 15.71 -5.03 16.83
CA THR A 55 15.62 -5.21 18.29
C THR A 55 16.54 -4.28 19.08
N THR A 56 17.47 -3.63 18.38
CA THR A 56 18.45 -2.74 18.99
C THR A 56 17.74 -1.56 19.66
N GLN A 57 18.06 -1.34 20.93
CA GLN A 57 17.57 -0.19 21.68
C GLN A 57 18.30 1.08 21.24
N LEU A 58 17.57 2.17 21.15
CA LEU A 58 18.09 3.46 20.71
C LEU A 58 18.35 4.36 21.91
N ASP A 59 19.52 5.00 21.91
CA ASP A 59 19.88 6.05 22.85
C ASP A 59 19.84 7.41 22.14
N ALA A 60 19.35 8.45 22.83
CA ALA A 60 19.32 9.83 22.36
C ALA A 60 20.70 10.37 21.94
N ALA A 61 21.80 9.77 22.39
CA ALA A 61 23.16 10.11 21.99
C ALA A 61 23.63 9.47 20.66
N MET A 62 22.86 8.54 20.09
CA MET A 62 23.25 7.88 18.84
C MET A 62 23.10 8.82 17.64
N ASP A 63 24.16 8.94 16.85
CA ASP A 63 24.09 9.45 15.48
C ASP A 63 23.81 8.29 14.53
N LEU A 64 22.67 8.34 13.83
CA LEU A 64 22.22 7.29 12.94
C LEU A 64 22.24 7.72 11.48
N GLN A 65 22.62 6.80 10.61
CA GLN A 65 22.49 6.96 9.16
C GLN A 65 21.34 6.12 8.64
N LEU A 66 20.43 6.74 7.90
CA LEU A 66 19.38 6.08 7.13
C LEU A 66 19.85 5.86 5.70
N VAL A 67 19.94 4.59 5.32
CA VAL A 67 20.15 4.14 3.95
C VAL A 67 18.86 3.52 3.44
N LEU A 68 18.36 4.03 2.31
CA LEU A 68 17.26 3.40 1.58
C LEU A 68 17.84 2.38 0.61
N LEU A 69 17.56 1.11 0.88
CA LEU A 69 18.03 0.00 0.05
C LEU A 69 17.21 -0.08 -1.24
N PRO A 70 17.85 -0.32 -2.40
CA PRO A 70 17.14 -0.62 -3.63
C PRO A 70 16.42 -1.98 -3.50
N LEU A 71 15.33 -2.15 -4.26
CA LEU A 71 14.61 -3.44 -4.39
C LEU A 71 15.39 -4.39 -5.29
N ALA A 72 16.56 -4.84 -4.84
CA ALA A 72 17.49 -5.63 -5.64
C ALA A 72 17.18 -7.13 -5.56
N THR A 73 16.76 -7.64 -4.39
CA THR A 73 16.49 -9.07 -4.18
C THR A 73 15.01 -9.41 -4.35
N ALA A 74 14.73 -10.68 -4.65
CA ALA A 74 13.36 -11.19 -4.71
C ALA A 74 12.65 -11.02 -3.36
N ASP A 75 13.35 -11.31 -2.25
CA ASP A 75 12.80 -11.17 -0.89
C ASP A 75 12.41 -9.72 -0.59
N GLN A 76 13.25 -8.74 -0.97
CA GLN A 76 12.94 -7.32 -0.79
C GLN A 76 11.70 -6.91 -1.60
N LYS A 77 11.61 -7.33 -2.86
CA LYS A 77 10.44 -7.07 -3.71
C LYS A 77 9.17 -7.69 -3.12
N PHE A 78 9.30 -8.89 -2.58
CA PHE A 78 8.19 -9.61 -1.96
C PHE A 78 7.70 -8.90 -0.69
N GLU A 79 8.61 -8.52 0.22
CA GLU A 79 8.26 -7.75 1.42
C GLU A 79 7.68 -6.38 1.09
N ALA A 80 8.22 -5.69 0.08
CA ALA A 80 7.69 -4.41 -0.39
C ALA A 80 6.28 -4.56 -1.00
N GLY A 81 6.02 -5.64 -1.73
CA GLY A 81 4.68 -5.97 -2.23
C GLY A 81 3.67 -6.18 -1.12
N LYS A 82 4.04 -6.90 -0.05
CA LYS A 82 3.19 -7.04 1.15
C LYS A 82 2.97 -5.72 1.88
N GLU A 83 4.00 -4.87 1.96
CA GLU A 83 3.87 -3.54 2.55
C GLU A 83 2.90 -2.67 1.72
N LEU A 84 2.95 -2.77 0.39
CA LEU A 84 2.02 -2.09 -0.52
C LEU A 84 0.57 -2.56 -0.31
N LEU A 85 0.33 -3.88 -0.26
CA LEU A 85 -0.99 -4.43 0.05
C LEU A 85 -1.58 -3.86 1.33
N LYS A 86 -0.76 -3.84 2.39
CA LYS A 86 -1.17 -3.32 3.70
C LYS A 86 -1.48 -1.82 3.65
N ALA A 87 -0.60 -1.03 3.03
CA ALA A 87 -0.79 0.41 2.89
C ALA A 87 -2.08 0.73 2.15
N CYS A 88 -2.36 -0.01 1.07
CA CYS A 88 -3.59 0.14 0.30
C CYS A 88 -4.84 -0.22 1.09
N GLY A 89 -4.84 -1.33 1.85
CA GLY A 89 -5.97 -1.72 2.69
C GLY A 89 -6.22 -0.82 3.90
N SER A 90 -5.18 -0.16 4.42
CA SER A 90 -5.31 0.75 5.57
C SER A 90 -5.49 2.22 5.22
N GLY A 91 -5.55 2.58 3.94
CA GLY A 91 -5.66 3.99 3.51
C GLY A 91 -4.37 4.81 3.64
N ASP A 92 -3.20 4.19 3.77
CA ASP A 92 -1.90 4.87 3.86
C ASP A 92 -1.40 5.32 2.48
N LEU A 93 -1.95 6.44 2.00
CA LEU A 93 -1.70 6.99 0.67
C LEU A 93 -0.22 7.33 0.44
N GLU A 94 0.47 7.85 1.46
CA GLU A 94 1.86 8.29 1.32
C GLU A 94 2.81 7.11 1.19
N THR A 95 2.63 6.06 2.02
CA THR A 95 3.41 4.82 1.88
C THR A 95 3.11 4.14 0.53
N ALA A 96 1.86 4.09 0.10
CA ALA A 96 1.49 3.51 -1.20
C ALA A 96 2.15 4.27 -2.36
N ARG A 97 2.10 5.61 -2.34
CA ARG A 97 2.76 6.47 -3.35
C ARG A 97 4.25 6.20 -3.41
N PHE A 98 4.92 6.22 -2.26
CA PHE A 98 6.36 6.00 -2.20
C PHE A 98 6.75 4.63 -2.77
N LEU A 99 6.04 3.57 -2.39
CA LEU A 99 6.30 2.21 -2.88
C LEU A 99 6.15 2.10 -4.39
N LEU A 100 5.12 2.73 -4.97
CA LEU A 100 4.93 2.77 -6.42
C LEU A 100 6.03 3.56 -7.13
N GLU A 101 6.43 4.72 -6.60
CA GLU A 101 7.55 5.51 -7.11
C GLU A 101 8.90 4.76 -7.01
N ALA A 102 9.04 3.92 -5.99
CA ALA A 102 10.18 3.02 -5.82
C ALA A 102 10.18 1.81 -6.77
N GLY A 103 9.14 1.66 -7.61
CA GLY A 103 9.04 0.60 -8.60
C GLY A 103 8.58 -0.75 -8.06
N VAL A 104 7.89 -0.76 -6.91
CA VAL A 104 7.19 -1.97 -6.44
C VAL A 104 6.13 -2.37 -7.45
N ASP A 105 5.95 -3.68 -7.63
CA ASP A 105 4.91 -4.21 -8.52
C ASP A 105 3.51 -3.82 -8.01
N LYS A 106 2.87 -2.90 -8.72
CA LYS A 106 1.50 -2.43 -8.46
C LYS A 106 0.45 -3.52 -8.58
N ASP A 107 0.76 -4.61 -9.29
CA ASP A 107 -0.08 -5.79 -9.45
C ASP A 107 0.46 -7.00 -8.67
N PHE A 108 1.26 -6.74 -7.62
CA PHE A 108 1.74 -7.74 -6.68
C PHE A 108 0.56 -8.59 -6.20
N ARG A 109 0.73 -9.92 -6.22
CA ARG A 109 -0.28 -10.87 -5.75
C ARG A 109 0.15 -11.45 -4.43
N ASN A 110 -0.72 -11.34 -3.43
CA ASN A 110 -0.57 -12.13 -2.21
C ASN A 110 -0.64 -13.63 -2.54
N PRO A 111 0.34 -14.46 -2.12
CA PRO A 111 0.28 -15.90 -2.37
C PRO A 111 -0.89 -16.62 -1.69
N ASP A 112 -1.43 -16.07 -0.60
CA ASP A 112 -2.44 -16.73 0.23
C ASP A 112 -3.86 -16.62 -0.37
N GLY A 113 -4.25 -15.43 -0.84
CA GLY A 113 -5.60 -15.16 -1.37
C GLY A 113 -5.63 -14.58 -2.79
N GLY A 114 -4.47 -14.27 -3.37
CA GLY A 114 -4.39 -13.65 -4.69
C GLY A 114 -4.73 -12.17 -4.70
N GLU A 115 -4.89 -11.54 -3.54
CA GLU A 115 -5.25 -10.12 -3.45
C GLU A 115 -4.17 -9.24 -4.07
N THR A 116 -4.62 -8.18 -4.74
CA THR A 116 -3.77 -7.13 -5.29
C THR A 116 -3.90 -5.84 -4.48
N PRO A 117 -2.96 -4.89 -4.61
CA PRO A 117 -3.10 -3.57 -3.98
C PRO A 117 -4.42 -2.89 -4.32
N LEU A 118 -4.90 -3.04 -5.56
CA LEU A 118 -6.17 -2.47 -6.00
C LEU A 118 -7.36 -3.14 -5.30
N LEU A 119 -7.37 -4.47 -5.17
CA LEU A 119 -8.40 -5.19 -4.42
C LEU A 119 -8.44 -4.72 -2.95
N ARG A 120 -7.28 -4.63 -2.30
CA ARG A 120 -7.18 -4.13 -0.91
C ARG A 120 -7.64 -2.68 -0.77
N ALA A 121 -7.39 -1.82 -1.75
CA ALA A 121 -7.84 -0.43 -1.71
C ALA A 121 -9.36 -0.28 -1.85
N VAL A 122 -10.03 -1.22 -2.53
CA VAL A 122 -11.49 -1.22 -2.74
C VAL A 122 -12.24 -2.00 -1.65
N GLU A 123 -11.53 -2.83 -0.89
CA GLU A 123 -12.06 -3.55 0.27
C GLU A 123 -12.54 -2.61 1.38
N ASP A 124 -13.47 -3.09 2.21
CA ASP A 124 -14.03 -2.40 3.38
C ASP A 124 -14.49 -0.95 3.13
N ASP A 125 -13.72 0.03 3.61
CA ASP A 125 -14.07 1.46 3.61
C ASP A 125 -13.94 2.13 2.23
N GLY A 126 -13.23 1.51 1.27
CA GLY A 126 -13.05 2.06 -0.08
C GLY A 126 -12.15 3.31 -0.11
N HIS A 127 -10.85 3.11 -0.30
CA HIS A 127 -9.85 4.19 -0.31
C HIS A 127 -9.72 4.86 -1.68
N VAL A 128 -10.69 5.71 -2.03
CA VAL A 128 -10.80 6.40 -3.35
C VAL A 128 -9.47 6.98 -3.84
N HIS A 129 -8.74 7.72 -3.00
CA HIS A 129 -7.47 8.33 -3.39
C HIS A 129 -6.37 7.31 -3.73
N ILE A 130 -6.38 6.15 -3.06
CA ILE A 130 -5.44 5.05 -3.35
C ILE A 130 -5.85 4.33 -4.64
N VAL A 131 -7.15 4.11 -4.86
CA VAL A 131 -7.67 3.56 -6.12
C VAL A 131 -7.21 4.43 -7.29
N GLN A 132 -7.43 5.75 -7.23
CA GLN A 132 -6.97 6.68 -8.26
C GLN A 132 -5.46 6.62 -8.47
N LEU A 133 -4.67 6.54 -7.40
CA LEU A 133 -3.22 6.42 -7.46
C LEU A 133 -2.79 5.14 -8.20
N LEU A 134 -3.37 3.99 -7.84
CA LEU A 134 -3.04 2.69 -8.45
C LEU A 134 -3.44 2.64 -9.93
N LEU A 135 -4.64 3.13 -10.27
CA LEU A 135 -5.09 3.20 -11.66
C LEU A 135 -4.23 4.14 -12.49
N LYS A 136 -3.82 5.31 -11.96
CA LYS A 136 -2.86 6.22 -12.62
C LYS A 136 -1.48 5.58 -12.79
N ALA A 137 -1.06 4.73 -11.85
CA ALA A 137 0.16 3.92 -11.99
C ALA A 137 0.00 2.78 -13.01
N GLY A 138 -1.21 2.54 -13.51
CA GLY A 138 -1.55 1.52 -14.50
C GLY A 138 -1.76 0.12 -13.92
N ALA A 139 -2.24 0.02 -12.67
CA ALA A 139 -2.68 -1.25 -12.10
C ALA A 139 -3.83 -1.84 -12.92
N HIS A 140 -3.88 -3.16 -13.03
CA HIS A 140 -4.89 -3.86 -13.83
C HIS A 140 -6.26 -3.88 -13.14
N ALA A 141 -7.22 -3.13 -13.69
CA ALA A 141 -8.57 -3.01 -13.13
C ALA A 141 -9.36 -4.34 -13.07
N ASN A 142 -8.94 -5.36 -13.82
CA ASN A 142 -9.61 -6.67 -13.92
C ASN A 142 -8.84 -7.81 -13.23
N ARG A 143 -7.75 -7.52 -12.49
CA ARG A 143 -7.02 -8.55 -11.75
C ARG A 143 -7.88 -9.06 -10.59
N SER A 144 -8.36 -10.30 -10.71
CA SER A 144 -9.11 -10.98 -9.66
C SER A 144 -8.23 -11.73 -8.66
N ASP A 145 -8.80 -11.92 -7.47
CA ASP A 145 -8.27 -12.80 -6.43
C ASP A 145 -8.49 -14.28 -6.77
N TYR A 146 -8.27 -15.20 -5.83
CA TYR A 146 -8.48 -16.63 -6.06
C TYR A 146 -9.96 -17.07 -6.06
N PHE A 147 -10.88 -16.22 -5.61
CA PHE A 147 -12.33 -16.45 -5.72
C PHE A 147 -12.89 -15.95 -7.07
N GLY A 148 -12.04 -15.35 -7.91
CA GLY A 148 -12.44 -14.74 -9.17
C GLY A 148 -13.04 -13.35 -8.97
N GLU A 149 -12.98 -12.79 -7.76
CA GLU A 149 -13.52 -11.48 -7.45
C GLU A 149 -12.61 -10.38 -7.98
N ALA A 150 -13.16 -9.56 -8.88
CA ALA A 150 -12.49 -8.38 -9.42
C ALA A 150 -12.78 -7.12 -8.61
N PRO A 151 -11.96 -6.06 -8.72
CA PRO A 151 -12.18 -4.79 -8.01
C PRO A 151 -13.59 -4.22 -8.17
N LEU A 152 -14.19 -4.33 -9.36
CA LEU A 152 -15.54 -3.82 -9.61
C LEU A 152 -16.63 -4.59 -8.84
N MET A 153 -16.42 -5.89 -8.60
CA MET A 153 -17.32 -6.73 -7.79
C MET A 153 -17.26 -6.34 -6.32
N TYR A 154 -16.06 -6.07 -5.79
CA TYR A 154 -15.90 -5.52 -4.43
C TYR A 154 -16.56 -4.15 -4.28
N ALA A 155 -16.35 -3.24 -5.25
CA ALA A 155 -17.00 -1.93 -5.25
C ALA A 155 -18.52 -2.07 -5.27
N ALA A 156 -19.06 -2.98 -6.08
CA ALA A 156 -20.49 -3.27 -6.15
C ALA A 156 -21.05 -3.81 -4.83
N ARG A 157 -20.37 -4.80 -4.22
CA ARG A 157 -20.75 -5.43 -2.95
C ARG A 157 -20.82 -4.43 -1.80
N ASN A 158 -19.82 -3.56 -1.74
CA ASN A 158 -19.68 -2.58 -0.65
C ASN A 158 -20.42 -1.27 -0.93
N GLY A 159 -21.01 -1.11 -2.12
CA GLY A 159 -21.75 0.09 -2.51
C GLY A 159 -20.86 1.31 -2.82
N HIS A 160 -19.60 1.09 -3.16
CA HIS A 160 -18.63 2.16 -3.48
C HIS A 160 -18.82 2.69 -4.90
N VAL A 161 -19.90 3.45 -5.13
CA VAL A 161 -20.30 3.96 -6.46
C VAL A 161 -19.18 4.78 -7.11
N GLU A 162 -18.54 5.70 -6.38
CA GLU A 162 -17.43 6.52 -6.91
C GLU A 162 -16.25 5.65 -7.37
N ILE A 163 -15.90 4.62 -6.60
CA ILE A 163 -14.81 3.68 -6.95
C ILE A 163 -15.20 2.86 -8.18
N ALA A 164 -16.44 2.37 -8.25
CA ALA A 164 -16.93 1.64 -9.42
C ALA A 164 -16.83 2.50 -10.70
N GLN A 165 -17.17 3.79 -10.61
CA GLN A 165 -17.02 4.71 -11.73
C GLN A 165 -15.56 4.87 -12.16
N LEU A 166 -14.63 5.06 -11.22
CA LEU A 166 -13.19 5.13 -11.52
C LEU A 166 -12.66 3.84 -12.18
N LEU A 167 -13.13 2.68 -11.72
CA LEU A 167 -12.74 1.39 -12.29
C LEU A 167 -13.25 1.22 -13.73
N LEU A 168 -14.50 1.60 -14.00
CA LEU A 168 -15.10 1.57 -15.33
C LEU A 168 -14.38 2.53 -16.29
N GLU A 169 -14.07 3.75 -15.84
CA GLU A 169 -13.27 4.72 -16.60
C GLU A 169 -11.86 4.19 -16.93
N ALA A 170 -11.29 3.35 -16.04
CA ALA A 170 -10.03 2.66 -16.26
C ALA A 170 -10.14 1.36 -17.08
N GLY A 171 -11.33 1.04 -17.62
CA GLY A 171 -11.55 -0.11 -18.49
C GLY A 171 -11.83 -1.43 -17.75
N ALA A 172 -12.40 -1.37 -16.54
CA ALA A 172 -12.89 -2.57 -15.87
C ALA A 172 -13.99 -3.25 -16.70
N ASP A 173 -13.94 -4.57 -16.81
CA ASP A 173 -14.95 -5.37 -17.49
C ASP A 173 -16.12 -5.64 -16.55
N LYS A 174 -17.23 -4.95 -16.78
CA LYS A 174 -18.47 -5.09 -16.00
C LYS A 174 -19.15 -6.45 -16.13
N ASN A 175 -18.80 -7.23 -17.17
CA ASN A 175 -19.35 -8.56 -17.43
C ASN A 175 -18.42 -9.69 -16.96
N LEU A 176 -17.30 -9.36 -16.31
CA LEU A 176 -16.46 -10.40 -15.71
C LEU A 176 -17.29 -11.17 -14.67
N GLU A 177 -17.12 -12.50 -14.66
CA GLU A 177 -17.78 -13.40 -13.72
C GLU A 177 -16.76 -13.91 -12.71
N ASN A 178 -17.17 -13.98 -11.43
CA ASN A 178 -16.38 -14.67 -10.40
C ASN A 178 -16.50 -16.20 -10.55
N ASN A 179 -15.89 -16.97 -9.65
CA ASN A 179 -15.95 -18.44 -9.70
C ASN A 179 -17.37 -19.01 -9.48
N GLU A 180 -18.30 -18.22 -8.96
CA GLU A 180 -19.71 -18.57 -8.78
C GLU A 180 -20.59 -18.17 -9.97
N GLY A 181 -20.01 -17.54 -11.00
CA GLY A 181 -20.74 -17.05 -12.17
C GLY A 181 -21.44 -15.70 -11.94
N GLU A 182 -21.10 -14.99 -10.86
CA GLU A 182 -21.69 -13.70 -10.53
C GLU A 182 -20.92 -12.54 -11.17
N THR A 183 -21.66 -11.59 -11.75
CA THR A 183 -21.11 -10.32 -12.24
C THR A 183 -21.25 -9.21 -11.18
N ALA A 184 -20.56 -8.09 -11.36
CA ALA A 184 -20.72 -6.93 -10.49
C ALA A 184 -22.19 -6.46 -10.39
N LEU A 185 -22.96 -6.55 -11.48
CA LEU A 185 -24.38 -6.17 -11.50
C LEU A 185 -25.26 -7.10 -10.64
N MET A 186 -24.96 -8.40 -10.64
CA MET A 186 -25.66 -9.39 -9.80
C MET A 186 -25.37 -9.14 -8.32
N ILE A 187 -24.12 -8.79 -8.01
CA ILE A 187 -23.64 -8.51 -6.64
C ILE A 187 -24.22 -7.19 -6.09
N ALA A 188 -24.48 -6.19 -6.95
CA ALA A 188 -25.05 -4.89 -6.56
C ALA A 188 -26.53 -4.93 -6.07
N ALA A 189 -27.07 -6.11 -5.76
CA ALA A 189 -28.45 -6.30 -5.35
C ALA A 189 -28.79 -5.46 -4.10
N GLY A 190 -29.69 -4.49 -4.26
CA GLY A 190 -30.13 -3.61 -3.17
C GLY A 190 -29.45 -2.23 -3.14
N ASN A 191 -28.57 -1.92 -4.08
CA ASN A 191 -28.06 -0.56 -4.31
C ASN A 191 -28.49 -0.06 -5.70
N PRO A 192 -29.60 0.70 -5.79
CA PRO A 192 -30.15 1.18 -7.07
C PRO A 192 -29.17 2.04 -7.87
N GLU A 193 -28.38 2.88 -7.20
CA GLU A 193 -27.41 3.76 -7.84
C GLU A 193 -26.27 2.96 -8.48
N MET A 194 -25.75 1.94 -7.78
CA MET A 194 -24.75 1.02 -8.33
C MET A 194 -25.32 0.22 -9.51
N GLN A 195 -26.57 -0.26 -9.40
CA GLN A 195 -27.22 -0.98 -10.50
C GLN A 195 -27.40 -0.10 -11.74
N GLU A 196 -27.80 1.16 -11.55
CA GLU A 196 -27.94 2.12 -12.64
C GLU A 196 -26.59 2.43 -13.29
N LEU A 197 -25.54 2.65 -12.51
CA LEU A 197 -24.17 2.85 -13.01
C LEU A 197 -23.71 1.66 -13.86
N LEU A 198 -23.82 0.44 -13.33
CA LEU A 198 -23.37 -0.77 -14.02
C LEU A 198 -24.21 -1.10 -15.26
N ALA A 199 -25.52 -0.81 -15.24
CA ALA A 199 -26.39 -0.98 -16.39
C ALA A 199 -26.02 -0.03 -17.54
N ASN A 200 -25.67 1.21 -17.22
CA ASN A 200 -25.43 2.28 -18.20
C ASN A 200 -23.96 2.43 -18.66
N ALA A 201 -23.01 1.78 -17.99
CA ALA A 201 -21.58 1.85 -18.30
C ALA A 201 -21.15 1.15 -19.61
#